data_AF-A0A956N0C7-F1
#
_entry.id   AF-A0A956N0C7-F1
#
_cell.length_a   1.000
_cell.length_b   1.000
_cell.length_c   1.000
_cell.angle_alpha   90.00
_cell.angle_beta   90.00
_cell.angle_gamma   90.00
#
_symmetry.space_group_name_H-M   'P 1'
#
loop_
_entity.id
_entity.type
_entity.pdbx_description
1 polymer ?
#
loop_
_entity_poly.entity_id
_entity_poly.type
_entity_poly.pdbx_seq_one_letter_code
_entity_poly.pdbx_strand_id
1 'polypeptide(L)'
;LAYIYNEAPIISGGDDIINYYKGSILTLPSSIKVDDDYDTISRNQIIIDDDNVNYDELGIYDITYVVEDNWGRVGKKSGRINIKSSMENNSIDVYPKRTRRTLQNENGDNKAFSIKFVRDENNDKNKLSIEKGSSVQFNSSSIESTFMTIKIYSSSGEVVKEVTLLGSDTNTRLDELNDFEYERGGYIGIEGITEDTKSCVKIQGTVVNKKSDYTNGIQNIDHIKNVRFKLTDLGLESVYNEEPKIVIDESIKLDLVKGDEIPYMRGVKLLDDHDKLTKDNVEVTWNPDYTGNTDDTYENIKGYAKVGENILQYKVTDSWGRSKIVNRTVNLTNGILNNTIHFDGNSRPDAIKMNFTATENNKVHMTLNTTDDTMWGMHRENYYTIKIYNPNQTQPRFNIGLDGMDRGNTPKLNGIRNIELEYGTIFEFTAGHPSKFKIKGSVRNAREEYFDGVQNPENLTSIKFKVTDSGLKSIYTDADNGNLNANENIISLVADENIPIKFKVDPITRRINI
;
A
#
# COMPACT_ATOMS: atom_id res chain seq x y z
N LEU A 1 -88.93 -7.97 -28.62
CA LEU A 1 -87.52 -7.70 -28.31
C LEU A 1 -86.89 -9.04 -27.94
N ALA A 2 -85.96 -9.53 -28.76
CA ALA A 2 -85.09 -10.63 -28.37
C ALA A 2 -83.89 -10.01 -27.65
N TYR A 3 -83.66 -10.40 -26.40
CA TYR A 3 -82.45 -10.01 -25.68
C TYR A 3 -81.33 -10.95 -26.10
N ILE A 4 -80.26 -10.41 -26.66
CA ILE A 4 -79.01 -11.14 -26.86
C ILE A 4 -78.20 -10.91 -25.59
N TYR A 5 -77.85 -12.01 -24.92
CA TYR A 5 -76.99 -11.99 -23.75
C TYR A 5 -75.61 -12.51 -24.19
N ASN A 6 -74.58 -11.75 -23.87
CA ASN A 6 -73.17 -12.08 -24.11
C ASN A 6 -72.55 -12.49 -22.77
N GLU A 7 -71.92 -13.65 -22.73
CA GLU A 7 -71.22 -14.08 -21.52
C GLU A 7 -69.99 -13.20 -21.28
N ALA A 8 -69.31 -13.39 -20.15
CA ALA A 8 -67.99 -12.79 -19.99
C ALA A 8 -66.95 -13.73 -20.60
N PRO A 9 -65.85 -13.21 -21.16
CA PRO A 9 -64.81 -14.05 -21.72
C PRO A 9 -64.23 -14.98 -20.65
N ILE A 10 -63.99 -16.24 -21.03
CA ILE A 10 -63.52 -17.28 -20.11
C ILE A 10 -62.03 -17.52 -20.35
N ILE A 11 -61.22 -17.25 -19.33
CA ILE A 11 -59.78 -17.54 -19.37
C ILE A 11 -59.55 -18.99 -18.90
N SER A 12 -58.84 -19.78 -19.71
CA SER A 12 -58.46 -21.17 -19.41
C SER A 12 -56.93 -21.36 -19.48
N GLY A 13 -56.38 -22.38 -18.80
CA GLY A 13 -54.93 -22.57 -18.67
C GLY A 13 -54.22 -21.53 -17.78
N GLY A 14 -52.89 -21.50 -17.75
CA GLY A 14 -52.14 -20.58 -16.88
C GLY A 14 -52.16 -20.91 -15.39
N ASP A 15 -52.38 -22.19 -15.04
CA ASP A 15 -52.38 -22.67 -13.65
C ASP A 15 -50.96 -22.81 -13.06
N ASP A 16 -49.95 -22.82 -13.93
CA ASP A 16 -48.54 -22.82 -13.55
C ASP A 16 -48.13 -21.46 -12.98
N ILE A 17 -47.25 -21.49 -11.97
CA ILE A 17 -46.68 -20.28 -11.38
C ILE A 17 -45.74 -19.62 -12.39
N ILE A 18 -45.91 -18.32 -12.63
CA ILE A 18 -45.01 -17.54 -13.48
C ILE A 18 -43.70 -17.32 -12.72
N ASN A 19 -42.60 -17.92 -13.18
CA ASN A 19 -41.27 -17.59 -12.65
C ASN A 19 -40.76 -16.29 -13.28
N TYR A 20 -40.74 -15.21 -12.51
CA TYR A 20 -40.24 -13.90 -12.92
C TYR A 20 -38.85 -13.66 -12.33
N TYR A 21 -37.82 -13.65 -13.17
CA TYR A 21 -36.47 -13.30 -12.75
C TYR A 21 -36.28 -11.79 -12.78
N LYS A 22 -35.85 -11.18 -11.67
CA LYS A 22 -35.78 -9.71 -11.54
C LYS A 22 -35.05 -9.05 -12.70
N GLY A 23 -35.67 -8.05 -13.33
CA GLY A 23 -35.14 -7.35 -14.50
C GLY A 23 -35.48 -7.99 -15.85
N SER A 24 -36.17 -9.14 -15.85
CA SER A 24 -36.74 -9.74 -17.07
C SER A 24 -38.07 -9.09 -17.45
N ILE A 25 -38.53 -9.35 -18.68
CA ILE A 25 -39.86 -8.95 -19.14
C ILE A 25 -40.88 -9.96 -18.60
N LEU A 26 -41.94 -9.47 -17.95
CA LEU A 26 -43.07 -10.30 -17.53
C LEU A 26 -43.83 -10.81 -18.77
N THR A 27 -44.03 -12.12 -18.86
CA THR A 27 -44.72 -12.73 -20.01
C THR A 27 -45.83 -13.67 -19.52
N LEU A 28 -46.92 -13.75 -20.30
CA LEU A 28 -48.02 -14.66 -20.00
C LEU A 28 -47.59 -16.14 -20.13
N PRO A 29 -48.14 -17.06 -19.33
CA PRO A 29 -47.92 -18.50 -19.48
C PRO A 29 -48.37 -18.99 -20.84
N SER A 30 -47.55 -19.79 -21.55
CA SER A 30 -47.86 -20.28 -22.90
C SER A 30 -49.16 -21.09 -23.00
N SER A 31 -49.61 -21.67 -21.89
CA SER A 31 -50.84 -22.45 -21.77
C SER A 31 -52.12 -21.61 -21.68
N ILE A 32 -52.03 -20.29 -21.45
CA ILE A 32 -53.21 -19.44 -21.25
C ILE A 32 -53.97 -19.22 -22.56
N LYS A 33 -55.29 -19.34 -22.49
CA LYS A 33 -56.24 -19.16 -23.59
C LYS A 33 -57.43 -18.36 -23.12
N VAL A 34 -58.14 -17.77 -24.06
CA VAL A 34 -59.39 -17.06 -23.82
C VAL A 34 -60.40 -17.54 -24.85
N ASP A 35 -61.58 -17.94 -24.37
CA ASP A 35 -62.72 -18.36 -25.17
C ASP A 35 -63.89 -17.43 -24.86
N ASP A 36 -64.63 -17.02 -25.89
CA ASP A 36 -65.79 -16.12 -25.78
C ASP A 36 -66.88 -16.58 -26.76
N ASP A 37 -68.15 -16.33 -26.44
CA ASP A 37 -69.30 -16.80 -27.22
C ASP A 37 -69.64 -15.92 -28.44
N TYR A 38 -69.19 -14.66 -28.46
CA TYR A 38 -69.44 -13.74 -29.59
C TYR A 38 -68.19 -13.07 -30.15
N ASP A 39 -67.09 -12.97 -29.39
CA ASP A 39 -65.85 -12.33 -29.80
C ASP A 39 -64.71 -13.32 -30.11
N THR A 40 -63.78 -12.92 -30.97
CA THR A 40 -62.49 -13.62 -31.15
C THR A 40 -61.39 -12.82 -30.47
N ILE A 41 -61.05 -13.23 -29.25
CA ILE A 41 -60.08 -12.51 -28.42
C ILE A 41 -58.70 -13.15 -28.55
N SER A 42 -57.69 -12.32 -28.78
CA SER A 42 -56.30 -12.76 -28.82
C SER A 42 -55.73 -12.90 -27.42
N ARG A 43 -54.86 -13.90 -27.24
CA ARG A 43 -54.06 -14.09 -26.01
C ARG A 43 -53.32 -12.83 -25.56
N ASN A 44 -52.90 -11.98 -26.50
CA ASN A 44 -52.16 -10.75 -26.19
C ASN A 44 -53.05 -9.63 -25.61
N GLN A 45 -54.38 -9.80 -25.61
CA GLN A 45 -55.31 -8.87 -24.96
C GLN A 45 -55.51 -9.20 -23.47
N ILE A 46 -54.99 -10.33 -23.00
CA ILE A 46 -55.00 -10.67 -21.57
C ILE A 46 -53.95 -9.82 -20.86
N ILE A 47 -54.35 -9.16 -19.79
CA ILE A 47 -53.50 -8.34 -18.92
C ILE A 47 -53.27 -9.11 -17.62
N ILE A 48 -52.06 -8.98 -17.06
CA ILE A 48 -51.76 -9.46 -15.71
C ILE A 48 -51.98 -8.27 -14.77
N ASP A 49 -52.96 -8.39 -13.89
CA ASP A 49 -53.16 -7.50 -12.74
C ASP A 49 -52.19 -7.97 -11.64
N ASP A 50 -51.12 -7.20 -11.47
CA ASP A 50 -50.00 -7.42 -10.55
C ASP A 50 -49.89 -6.31 -9.47
N ASP A 51 -50.96 -5.54 -9.24
CA ASP A 51 -50.98 -4.38 -8.32
C ASP A 51 -50.51 -4.71 -6.88
N ASN A 52 -50.66 -5.97 -6.46
CA ASN A 52 -50.26 -6.45 -5.13
C ASN A 52 -48.88 -7.13 -5.09
N VAL A 53 -48.16 -7.15 -6.21
CA VAL A 53 -46.85 -7.82 -6.33
C VAL A 53 -45.73 -6.88 -5.91
N ASN A 54 -44.99 -7.26 -4.87
CA ASN A 54 -43.77 -6.55 -4.50
C ASN A 54 -42.59 -7.10 -5.31
N TYR A 55 -42.24 -6.41 -6.40
CA TYR A 55 -41.10 -6.79 -7.24
C TYR A 55 -39.74 -6.63 -6.56
N ASP A 56 -39.65 -6.01 -5.38
CA ASP A 56 -38.38 -5.88 -4.66
C ASP A 56 -38.06 -7.06 -3.75
N GLU A 57 -39.08 -7.82 -3.34
CA GLU A 57 -38.98 -8.94 -2.42
C GLU A 57 -39.18 -10.27 -3.16
N LEU A 58 -38.26 -11.22 -2.94
CA LEU A 58 -38.39 -12.56 -3.52
C LEU A 58 -39.54 -13.33 -2.84
N GLY A 59 -40.25 -14.15 -3.61
CA GLY A 59 -41.35 -14.94 -3.10
C GLY A 59 -42.50 -15.10 -4.08
N ILE A 60 -43.53 -15.83 -3.65
CA ILE A 60 -44.73 -16.11 -4.43
C ILE A 60 -45.83 -15.11 -4.06
N TYR A 61 -46.43 -14.49 -5.07
CA TYR A 61 -47.53 -13.53 -4.94
C TYR A 61 -48.72 -14.00 -5.78
N ASP A 62 -49.91 -13.61 -5.35
CA ASP A 62 -51.13 -13.81 -6.11
C ASP A 62 -51.28 -12.70 -7.16
N ILE A 63 -51.72 -13.08 -8.37
CA ILE A 63 -52.02 -12.18 -9.49
C ILE A 63 -53.39 -12.53 -10.07
N THR A 64 -53.95 -11.65 -10.89
CA THR A 64 -55.18 -11.94 -11.64
C THR A 64 -54.98 -11.74 -13.12
N TYR A 65 -55.30 -12.74 -13.93
CA TYR A 65 -55.43 -12.57 -15.38
C TYR A 65 -56.77 -11.90 -15.67
N VAL A 66 -56.75 -10.81 -16.43
CA VAL A 66 -57.94 -10.00 -16.75
C VAL A 66 -58.02 -9.83 -18.26
N VAL A 67 -59.22 -10.00 -18.81
CA VAL A 67 -59.49 -9.73 -20.23
C VAL A 67 -60.87 -9.12 -20.37
N GLU A 68 -61.01 -8.13 -21.26
CA GLU A 68 -62.26 -7.44 -21.56
C GLU A 68 -62.65 -7.73 -23.01
N ASP A 69 -63.94 -8.02 -23.22
CA ASP A 69 -64.51 -8.23 -24.55
C ASP A 69 -64.91 -6.89 -25.22
N ASN A 70 -65.46 -6.93 -26.43
CA ASN A 70 -65.87 -5.71 -27.13
C ASN A 70 -67.13 -5.05 -26.55
N TRP A 71 -67.83 -5.73 -25.63
CA TRP A 71 -69.09 -5.30 -25.01
C TRP A 71 -68.87 -4.80 -23.57
N GLY A 72 -67.61 -4.76 -23.09
CA GLY A 72 -67.21 -4.30 -21.78
C GLY A 72 -67.38 -5.32 -20.66
N ARG A 73 -67.57 -6.61 -20.99
CA ARG A 73 -67.63 -7.71 -20.02
C ARG A 73 -66.21 -8.16 -19.69
N VAL A 74 -65.97 -8.44 -18.41
CA VAL A 74 -64.62 -8.74 -17.91
C VAL A 74 -64.54 -10.19 -17.43
N GLY A 75 -63.64 -10.94 -18.05
CA GLY A 75 -63.19 -12.25 -17.59
C GLY A 75 -62.04 -12.11 -16.60
N LYS A 76 -62.10 -12.87 -15.49
CA LYS A 76 -61.02 -12.92 -14.49
C LYS A 76 -60.64 -14.35 -14.15
N LYS A 77 -59.33 -14.60 -14.00
CA LYS A 77 -58.81 -15.87 -13.49
C LYS A 77 -57.65 -15.63 -12.54
N SER A 78 -57.67 -16.25 -11.37
CA SER A 78 -56.56 -16.20 -10.43
C SER A 78 -55.32 -16.90 -10.98
N GLY A 79 -54.15 -16.31 -10.74
CA GLY A 79 -52.84 -16.86 -11.07
C GLY A 79 -51.85 -16.60 -9.94
N ARG A 80 -50.61 -17.08 -10.11
CA ARG A 80 -49.52 -16.84 -9.16
C ARG A 80 -48.23 -16.52 -9.90
N ILE A 81 -47.42 -15.65 -9.31
CA ILE A 81 -46.10 -15.25 -9.80
C ILE A 81 -45.06 -15.51 -8.70
N ASN A 82 -43.88 -15.99 -9.08
CA ASN A 82 -42.74 -16.19 -8.20
C ASN A 82 -41.61 -15.22 -8.61
N ILE A 83 -41.32 -14.25 -7.75
CA ILE A 83 -40.23 -13.29 -7.93
C ILE A 83 -38.92 -13.99 -7.52
N LYS A 84 -38.08 -14.27 -8.52
CA LYS A 84 -36.81 -15.00 -8.39
C LYS A 84 -35.61 -14.11 -8.66
N SER A 85 -34.49 -14.44 -8.03
CA SER A 85 -33.22 -13.76 -8.28
C SER A 85 -32.68 -14.13 -9.66
N SER A 86 -32.31 -13.11 -10.45
CA SER A 86 -31.66 -13.33 -11.75
C SER A 86 -30.29 -14.00 -11.63
N MET A 87 -29.71 -14.04 -10.43
CA MET A 87 -28.50 -14.83 -10.15
C MET A 87 -28.65 -16.32 -10.44
N GLU A 88 -29.85 -16.88 -10.32
CA GLU A 88 -30.11 -18.29 -10.67
C GLU A 88 -29.78 -18.60 -12.15
N ASN A 89 -29.79 -17.57 -13.01
CA ASN A 89 -29.41 -17.68 -14.43
C ASN A 89 -27.94 -17.34 -14.69
N ASN A 90 -27.19 -16.87 -13.68
CA ASN A 90 -25.77 -16.58 -13.82
C ASN A 90 -24.91 -17.84 -13.67
N SER A 91 -23.83 -17.90 -14.46
CA SER A 91 -22.77 -18.87 -14.21
C SER A 91 -21.40 -18.36 -14.59
N ILE A 92 -20.39 -18.81 -13.86
CA ILE A 92 -18.99 -18.58 -14.18
C ILE A 92 -18.43 -19.89 -14.69
N ASP A 93 -18.28 -19.97 -16.00
CA ASP A 93 -17.86 -21.15 -16.72
C ASP A 93 -16.34 -21.11 -16.93
N VAL A 94 -15.66 -22.16 -16.49
CA VAL A 94 -14.21 -22.27 -16.59
C VAL A 94 -13.84 -23.42 -17.52
N TYR A 95 -12.92 -23.15 -18.43
CA TYR A 95 -12.41 -24.08 -19.44
C TYR A 95 -10.91 -24.32 -19.22
N PRO A 96 -10.39 -25.51 -19.48
CA PRO A 96 -8.94 -25.74 -19.47
C PRO A 96 -8.25 -24.98 -20.62
N LYS A 97 -7.01 -24.52 -20.40
CA LYS A 97 -6.15 -23.95 -21.45
C LYS A 97 -5.82 -25.04 -22.47
N ARG A 98 -6.33 -24.89 -23.69
CA ARG A 98 -6.03 -25.83 -24.79
C ARG A 98 -4.60 -25.63 -25.30
N THR A 99 -3.91 -26.72 -25.59
CA THR A 99 -2.63 -26.72 -26.33
C THR A 99 -2.84 -27.29 -27.74
N ARG A 100 -1.92 -27.01 -28.67
CA ARG A 100 -1.96 -27.51 -30.06
C ARG A 100 -2.15 -29.03 -30.20
N ARG A 101 -1.96 -29.82 -29.12
CA ARG A 101 -2.11 -31.29 -29.10
C ARG A 101 -3.54 -31.79 -28.90
N THR A 102 -4.51 -30.95 -28.52
CA THR A 102 -5.92 -31.37 -28.40
C THR A 102 -6.69 -30.89 -29.63
N LEU A 103 -6.73 -31.74 -30.67
CA LEU A 103 -7.58 -31.53 -31.85
C LEU A 103 -9.06 -31.46 -31.46
N GLN A 104 -9.81 -30.74 -32.30
CA GLN A 104 -11.20 -30.33 -32.10
C GLN A 104 -12.13 -31.51 -31.84
N ASN A 105 -12.95 -31.41 -30.80
CA ASN A 105 -14.29 -32.01 -30.84
C ASN A 105 -15.22 -30.93 -31.37
N GLU A 106 -15.93 -31.25 -32.46
CA GLU A 106 -16.79 -30.36 -33.24
C GLU A 106 -18.03 -29.84 -32.47
N ASN A 107 -18.15 -30.13 -31.16
CA ASN A 107 -19.25 -29.68 -30.29
C ASN A 107 -18.84 -28.68 -29.18
N GLY A 108 -17.62 -28.13 -29.17
CA GLY A 108 -17.30 -26.92 -28.40
C GLY A 108 -17.26 -27.00 -26.85
N ASP A 109 -17.86 -27.99 -26.19
CA ASP A 109 -17.97 -28.05 -24.72
C ASP A 109 -16.89 -28.93 -24.05
N ASN A 110 -15.70 -28.35 -23.85
CA ASN A 110 -14.70 -28.87 -22.90
C ASN A 110 -14.72 -28.04 -21.61
N LYS A 111 -15.91 -27.69 -21.10
CA LYS A 111 -16.05 -26.96 -19.83
C LYS A 111 -15.50 -27.82 -18.70
N ALA A 112 -14.60 -27.28 -17.88
CA ALA A 112 -14.04 -28.00 -16.74
C ALA A 112 -15.00 -27.98 -15.55
N PHE A 113 -15.61 -26.82 -15.29
CA PHE A 113 -16.67 -26.65 -14.30
C PHE A 113 -17.45 -25.36 -14.53
N SER A 114 -18.63 -25.26 -13.93
CA SER A 114 -19.40 -24.02 -13.79
C SER A 114 -19.62 -23.72 -12.31
N ILE A 115 -19.43 -22.46 -11.91
CA ILE A 115 -19.95 -21.95 -10.64
C ILE A 115 -21.36 -21.42 -10.91
N LYS A 116 -22.35 -22.06 -10.31
CA LYS A 116 -23.76 -21.65 -10.32
C LYS A 116 -24.11 -20.98 -9.00
N PHE A 117 -25.12 -20.13 -9.05
CA PHE A 117 -25.66 -19.44 -7.89
C PHE A 117 -27.07 -19.96 -7.65
N VAL A 118 -27.31 -20.56 -6.50
CA VAL A 118 -28.59 -21.19 -6.18
C VAL A 118 -29.16 -20.62 -4.88
N ARG A 119 -30.48 -20.56 -4.77
CA ARG A 119 -31.17 -20.19 -3.55
C ARG A 119 -31.78 -21.42 -2.89
N ASP A 120 -31.50 -21.60 -1.61
CA ASP A 120 -32.17 -22.56 -0.75
C ASP A 120 -33.45 -21.90 -0.22
N GLU A 121 -34.55 -22.10 -0.94
CA GLU A 121 -35.86 -21.49 -0.65
C GLU A 121 -36.39 -21.85 0.76
N ASN A 122 -35.97 -22.98 1.35
CA ASN A 122 -36.43 -23.41 2.67
C ASN A 122 -35.74 -22.67 3.82
N ASN A 123 -34.47 -22.29 3.63
CA ASN A 123 -33.65 -21.67 4.67
C ASN A 123 -33.36 -20.18 4.40
N ASP A 124 -33.87 -19.66 3.28
CA ASP A 124 -33.64 -18.30 2.80
C ASP A 124 -32.16 -17.94 2.64
N LYS A 125 -31.37 -18.89 2.11
CA LYS A 125 -29.92 -18.75 1.95
C LYS A 125 -29.48 -18.84 0.50
N ASN A 126 -28.49 -18.03 0.12
CA ASN A 126 -27.85 -18.17 -1.19
C ASN A 126 -26.59 -19.01 -1.08
N LYS A 127 -26.41 -19.95 -2.02
CA LYS A 127 -25.32 -20.91 -2.04
C LYS A 127 -24.65 -20.97 -3.40
N LEU A 128 -23.38 -21.30 -3.43
CA LEU A 128 -22.69 -21.68 -4.65
C LEU A 128 -22.94 -23.17 -4.94
N SER A 129 -23.14 -23.52 -6.21
CA SER A 129 -23.23 -24.90 -6.67
C SER A 129 -22.20 -25.12 -7.77
N ILE A 130 -21.36 -26.14 -7.64
CA ILE A 130 -20.30 -26.43 -8.59
C ILE A 130 -20.74 -27.57 -9.51
N GLU A 131 -20.98 -27.24 -10.77
CA GLU A 131 -21.21 -28.24 -11.81
C GLU A 131 -19.88 -28.70 -12.39
N LYS A 132 -19.44 -29.92 -12.04
CA LYS A 132 -18.20 -30.49 -12.58
C LYS A 132 -18.40 -30.96 -14.02
N GLY A 133 -17.46 -30.61 -14.89
CA GLY A 133 -17.38 -31.05 -16.28
C GLY A 133 -16.15 -31.94 -16.53
N SER A 134 -15.33 -31.56 -17.51
CA SER A 134 -14.11 -32.29 -17.88
C SER A 134 -13.07 -32.31 -16.76
N SER A 135 -12.56 -33.49 -16.43
CA SER A 135 -11.55 -33.71 -15.38
C SER A 135 -10.10 -33.63 -15.89
N VAL A 136 -9.85 -32.84 -16.94
CA VAL A 136 -8.49 -32.60 -17.45
C VAL A 136 -7.79 -31.50 -16.65
N GLN A 137 -6.46 -31.48 -16.73
CA GLN A 137 -5.64 -30.44 -16.11
C GLN A 137 -5.97 -29.06 -16.68
N PHE A 138 -6.04 -28.03 -15.82
CA PHE A 138 -6.38 -26.68 -16.25
C PHE A 138 -5.34 -26.04 -17.18
N ASN A 139 -4.05 -26.29 -16.98
CA ASN A 139 -2.97 -25.81 -17.85
C ASN A 139 -1.74 -26.74 -17.82
N SER A 140 -1.73 -27.69 -18.76
CA SER A 140 -0.63 -28.66 -18.90
C SER A 140 0.71 -28.06 -19.35
N SER A 141 0.74 -26.81 -19.83
CA SER A 141 2.00 -26.12 -20.20
C SER A 141 2.64 -25.39 -19.03
N SER A 142 1.92 -25.20 -17.93
CA SER A 142 2.39 -24.44 -16.76
C SER A 142 1.80 -25.02 -15.48
N ILE A 143 2.14 -26.28 -15.22
CA ILE A 143 1.50 -27.12 -14.20
C ILE A 143 1.66 -26.60 -12.76
N GLU A 144 2.81 -26.00 -12.43
CA GLU A 144 3.08 -25.45 -11.08
C GLU A 144 2.58 -24.00 -10.92
N SER A 145 2.19 -23.34 -12.02
CA SER A 145 1.74 -21.95 -11.97
C SER A 145 0.27 -21.87 -11.56
N THR A 146 -0.09 -20.81 -10.85
CA THR A 146 -1.49 -20.46 -10.59
C THR A 146 -2.24 -20.27 -11.92
N PHE A 147 -3.29 -21.05 -12.12
CA PHE A 147 -4.21 -20.91 -13.25
C PHE A 147 -5.24 -19.81 -12.96
N MET A 148 -5.84 -19.86 -11.77
CA MET A 148 -6.74 -18.83 -11.24
C MET A 148 -6.90 -18.98 -9.72
N THR A 149 -7.34 -17.92 -9.06
CA THR A 149 -7.78 -17.93 -7.66
C THR A 149 -9.19 -17.36 -7.59
N ILE A 150 -10.10 -18.09 -6.94
CA ILE A 150 -11.49 -17.67 -6.71
C ILE A 150 -11.58 -17.19 -5.27
N LYS A 151 -11.99 -15.95 -5.05
CA LYS A 151 -12.22 -15.38 -3.73
C LYS A 151 -13.66 -14.95 -3.57
N ILE A 152 -14.27 -15.32 -2.46
CA ILE A 152 -15.56 -14.80 -2.02
C ILE A 152 -15.31 -13.80 -0.91
N TYR A 153 -15.94 -12.64 -1.04
CA TYR A 153 -15.83 -11.54 -0.12
C TYR A 153 -17.19 -11.28 0.54
N SER A 154 -17.17 -10.88 1.81
CA SER A 154 -18.32 -10.26 2.45
C SER A 154 -18.68 -8.93 1.75
N SER A 155 -19.86 -8.42 2.07
CA SER A 155 -20.36 -7.08 1.72
C SER A 155 -19.50 -5.96 2.29
N SER A 156 -18.75 -6.22 3.38
CA SER A 156 -17.72 -5.32 3.90
C SER A 156 -16.38 -5.39 3.15
N GLY A 157 -16.20 -6.37 2.25
CA GLY A 157 -14.99 -6.55 1.44
C GLY A 157 -13.94 -7.48 2.06
N GLU A 158 -14.25 -8.18 3.15
CA GLU A 158 -13.34 -9.16 3.77
C GLU A 158 -13.38 -10.50 3.03
N VAL A 159 -12.23 -11.15 2.85
CA VAL A 159 -12.16 -12.48 2.22
C VAL A 159 -12.74 -13.53 3.19
N VAL A 160 -13.84 -14.16 2.79
CA VAL A 160 -14.51 -15.23 3.58
C VAL A 160 -14.21 -16.63 3.04
N LYS A 161 -13.82 -16.74 1.77
CA LYS A 161 -13.40 -18.00 1.16
C LYS A 161 -12.41 -17.73 0.03
N GLU A 162 -11.38 -18.57 -0.08
CA GLU A 162 -10.38 -18.51 -1.13
C GLU A 162 -10.05 -19.93 -1.62
N VAL A 163 -10.02 -20.12 -2.93
CA VAL A 163 -9.59 -21.36 -3.57
C VAL A 163 -8.65 -21.02 -4.73
N THR A 164 -7.40 -21.46 -4.62
CA THR A 164 -6.38 -21.31 -5.66
C THR A 164 -6.25 -22.61 -6.45
N LEU A 165 -6.36 -22.50 -7.79
CA LEU A 165 -6.22 -23.60 -8.74
C LEU A 165 -4.90 -23.45 -9.48
N LEU A 166 -4.08 -24.50 -9.48
CA LEU A 166 -2.84 -24.60 -10.25
C LEU A 166 -3.09 -25.18 -11.64
N GLY A 167 -2.11 -25.07 -12.53
CA GLY A 167 -2.20 -25.64 -13.88
C GLY A 167 -2.33 -27.17 -13.89
N SER A 168 -1.75 -27.86 -12.90
CA SER A 168 -1.84 -29.31 -12.73
C SER A 168 -3.19 -29.79 -12.21
N ASP A 169 -3.96 -28.91 -11.57
CA ASP A 169 -5.21 -29.26 -10.91
C ASP A 169 -6.32 -29.60 -11.92
N THR A 170 -7.33 -30.31 -11.42
CA THR A 170 -8.57 -30.66 -12.13
C THR A 170 -9.80 -30.18 -11.35
N ASN A 171 -11.00 -30.52 -11.79
CA ASN A 171 -12.25 -30.11 -11.15
C ASN A 171 -12.54 -30.77 -9.77
N THR A 172 -11.60 -31.55 -9.21
CA THR A 172 -11.74 -32.16 -7.88
C THR A 172 -11.48 -31.18 -6.74
N ARG A 173 -10.68 -30.12 -6.94
CA ARG A 173 -10.36 -29.14 -5.87
C ARG A 173 -11.48 -28.16 -5.53
N LEU A 174 -12.65 -28.30 -6.13
CA LEU A 174 -13.74 -27.34 -6.04
C LEU A 174 -14.83 -27.74 -5.04
N ASP A 175 -14.69 -28.90 -4.40
CA ASP A 175 -15.66 -29.39 -3.40
C ASP A 175 -15.82 -28.41 -2.24
N GLU A 176 -14.77 -27.65 -1.94
CA GLU A 176 -14.79 -26.60 -0.91
C GLU A 176 -15.66 -25.38 -1.24
N LEU A 177 -15.95 -25.14 -2.52
CA LEU A 177 -16.85 -24.07 -2.95
C LEU A 177 -18.30 -24.55 -3.08
N ASN A 178 -18.51 -25.86 -3.21
CA ASN A 178 -19.86 -26.39 -3.33
C ASN A 178 -20.62 -26.22 -2.02
N ASP A 179 -21.88 -25.81 -2.12
CA ASP A 179 -22.76 -25.47 -1.00
C ASP A 179 -22.27 -24.32 -0.10
N PHE A 180 -21.24 -23.58 -0.52
CA PHE A 180 -20.76 -22.41 0.21
C PHE A 180 -21.86 -21.34 0.26
N GLU A 181 -22.28 -20.99 1.46
CA GLU A 181 -23.28 -19.93 1.69
C GLU A 181 -22.63 -18.55 1.54
N TYR A 182 -23.23 -17.69 0.71
CA TYR A 182 -22.77 -16.32 0.52
C TYR A 182 -23.88 -15.32 0.88
N GLU A 183 -23.47 -14.15 1.32
CA GLU A 183 -24.40 -13.08 1.67
C GLU A 183 -24.75 -12.19 0.46
N ARG A 184 -25.97 -11.66 0.49
CA ARG A 184 -26.43 -10.67 -0.49
C ARG A 184 -25.57 -9.41 -0.36
N GLY A 185 -25.11 -8.89 -1.49
CA GLY A 185 -24.21 -7.73 -1.52
C GLY A 185 -22.73 -8.05 -1.29
N GLY A 186 -22.37 -9.31 -1.00
CA GLY A 186 -20.99 -9.78 -1.07
C GLY A 186 -20.44 -9.81 -2.50
N TYR A 187 -19.19 -10.23 -2.66
CA TYR A 187 -18.51 -10.21 -3.95
C TYR A 187 -17.84 -11.55 -4.28
N ILE A 188 -17.69 -11.83 -5.57
CA ILE A 188 -16.82 -12.88 -6.09
C ILE A 188 -15.71 -12.23 -6.95
N GLY A 189 -14.46 -12.51 -6.63
CA GLY A 189 -13.28 -12.10 -7.38
C GLY A 189 -12.63 -13.29 -8.08
N ILE A 190 -12.15 -13.04 -9.31
CA ILE A 190 -11.40 -14.02 -10.11
C ILE A 190 -10.01 -13.46 -10.37
N GLU A 191 -9.04 -13.94 -9.62
CA GLU A 191 -7.65 -13.46 -9.61
C GLU A 191 -6.70 -14.48 -10.26
N GLY A 192 -5.44 -14.10 -10.45
CA GLY A 192 -4.41 -14.98 -11.02
C GLY A 192 -4.54 -15.25 -12.53
N ILE A 193 -5.58 -14.72 -13.19
CA ILE A 193 -5.75 -14.83 -14.63
C ILE A 193 -4.62 -14.10 -15.37
N THR A 194 -4.17 -14.68 -16.48
CA THR A 194 -3.11 -14.15 -17.34
C THR A 194 -3.65 -13.83 -18.73
N GLU A 195 -2.88 -13.09 -19.54
CA GLU A 195 -3.23 -12.86 -20.96
C GLU A 195 -3.48 -14.16 -21.74
N ASP A 196 -2.78 -15.20 -21.35
CA ASP A 196 -2.85 -16.53 -21.94
C ASP A 196 -4.05 -17.36 -21.48
N THR A 197 -4.64 -17.04 -20.32
CA THR A 197 -5.73 -17.81 -19.70
C THR A 197 -7.04 -17.03 -19.61
N LYS A 198 -7.07 -15.74 -19.96
CA LYS A 198 -8.28 -14.89 -19.90
C LYS A 198 -9.49 -15.43 -20.67
N SER A 199 -9.25 -16.07 -21.82
CA SER A 199 -10.33 -16.66 -22.62
C SER A 199 -10.91 -17.94 -22.03
N CYS A 200 -10.26 -18.51 -21.00
CA CYS A 200 -10.70 -19.72 -20.32
C CYS A 200 -11.84 -19.48 -19.34
N VAL A 201 -12.14 -18.23 -18.98
CA VAL A 201 -13.23 -17.89 -18.07
C VAL A 201 -14.29 -17.13 -18.85
N LYS A 202 -15.55 -17.60 -18.76
CA LYS A 202 -16.72 -16.97 -19.35
C LYS A 202 -17.78 -16.75 -18.28
N ILE A 203 -18.47 -15.62 -18.33
CA ILE A 203 -19.55 -15.32 -17.38
C ILE A 203 -20.85 -15.22 -18.17
N GLN A 204 -21.78 -16.12 -17.86
CA GLN A 204 -23.12 -16.21 -18.46
C GLN A 204 -24.17 -15.56 -17.54
N GLY A 205 -25.32 -15.25 -18.11
CA GLY A 205 -26.44 -14.58 -17.44
C GLY A 205 -26.31 -13.06 -17.40
N THR A 206 -27.06 -12.43 -16.50
CA THR A 206 -27.11 -10.97 -16.39
C THR A 206 -25.86 -10.44 -15.69
N VAL A 207 -25.10 -9.59 -16.38
CA VAL A 207 -23.98 -8.84 -15.79
C VAL A 207 -24.17 -7.35 -16.05
N VAL A 208 -24.44 -6.58 -15.00
CA VAL A 208 -24.66 -5.13 -15.08
C VAL A 208 -23.37 -4.35 -14.84
N ASN A 209 -23.32 -3.09 -15.28
CA ASN A 209 -22.16 -2.18 -15.15
C ASN A 209 -20.84 -2.71 -15.74
N LYS A 210 -20.92 -3.71 -16.63
CA LYS A 210 -19.75 -4.32 -17.27
C LYS A 210 -19.05 -3.36 -18.23
N LYS A 211 -17.73 -3.22 -18.09
CA LYS A 211 -16.86 -2.51 -19.05
C LYS A 211 -16.51 -3.35 -20.28
N SER A 212 -16.79 -4.65 -20.25
CA SER A 212 -16.57 -5.55 -21.39
C SER A 212 -17.54 -6.71 -21.35
N ASP A 213 -17.72 -7.35 -22.50
CA ASP A 213 -18.50 -8.56 -22.58
C ASP A 213 -17.69 -9.76 -22.05
N TYR A 214 -18.31 -10.55 -21.18
CA TYR A 214 -17.72 -11.72 -20.53
C TYR A 214 -18.26 -13.04 -21.11
N THR A 215 -19.27 -13.00 -21.98
CA THR A 215 -20.01 -14.20 -22.46
C THR A 215 -19.15 -15.15 -23.30
N ASN A 216 -18.22 -14.59 -24.09
CA ASN A 216 -17.36 -15.34 -25.01
C ASN A 216 -15.90 -15.40 -24.58
N GLY A 217 -15.65 -15.16 -23.30
CA GLY A 217 -14.30 -15.10 -22.72
C GLY A 217 -13.82 -13.67 -22.52
N ILE A 218 -12.95 -13.48 -21.54
CA ILE A 218 -12.46 -12.15 -21.17
C ILE A 218 -11.53 -11.61 -22.25
N GLN A 219 -11.87 -10.45 -22.82
CA GLN A 219 -11.10 -9.82 -23.89
C GLN A 219 -9.96 -8.96 -23.35
N ASN A 220 -10.21 -8.19 -22.28
CA ASN A 220 -9.22 -7.34 -21.63
C ASN A 220 -8.92 -7.88 -20.23
N ILE A 221 -7.66 -8.22 -19.97
CA ILE A 221 -7.22 -8.76 -18.68
C ILE A 221 -7.48 -7.79 -17.52
N ASP A 222 -7.42 -6.50 -17.79
CA ASP A 222 -7.63 -5.46 -16.79
C ASP A 222 -9.08 -5.48 -16.28
N HIS A 223 -10.03 -5.82 -17.16
CA HIS A 223 -11.46 -5.94 -16.82
C HIS A 223 -11.83 -7.25 -16.12
N ILE A 224 -10.84 -8.06 -15.72
CA ILE A 224 -11.05 -9.16 -14.76
C ILE A 224 -10.14 -9.01 -13.54
N LYS A 225 -8.88 -8.61 -13.73
CA LYS A 225 -7.92 -8.46 -12.63
C LYS A 225 -8.34 -7.38 -11.64
N ASN A 226 -8.89 -6.28 -12.15
CA ASN A 226 -9.31 -5.14 -11.35
C ASN A 226 -10.85 -5.08 -11.23
N VAL A 227 -11.52 -6.23 -11.31
CA VAL A 227 -12.98 -6.34 -11.21
C VAL A 227 -13.35 -7.37 -10.16
N ARG A 228 -14.28 -7.01 -9.29
CA ARG A 228 -15.04 -7.95 -8.47
C ARG A 228 -16.50 -7.91 -8.89
N PHE A 229 -17.18 -9.04 -8.86
CA PHE A 229 -18.59 -9.12 -9.18
C PHE A 229 -19.41 -9.13 -7.89
N LYS A 230 -20.20 -8.08 -7.68
CA LYS A 230 -21.13 -8.00 -6.56
C LYS A 230 -22.33 -8.90 -6.81
N LEU A 231 -22.73 -9.64 -5.78
CA LEU A 231 -23.82 -10.61 -5.81
C LEU A 231 -25.14 -9.90 -5.48
N THR A 232 -25.99 -9.68 -6.48
CA THR A 232 -27.26 -8.92 -6.36
C THR A 232 -28.44 -9.72 -6.88
N ASP A 233 -29.68 -9.37 -6.55
CA ASP A 233 -30.83 -10.12 -7.09
C ASP A 233 -31.09 -9.86 -8.58
N LEU A 234 -30.47 -8.83 -9.17
CA LEU A 234 -30.52 -8.53 -10.61
C LEU A 234 -29.49 -9.35 -11.41
N GLY A 235 -28.61 -10.09 -10.72
CA GLY A 235 -27.48 -10.79 -11.30
C GLY A 235 -26.14 -10.28 -10.76
N LEU A 236 -25.07 -10.55 -11.50
CA LEU A 236 -23.73 -10.07 -11.15
C LEU A 236 -23.60 -8.59 -11.52
N GLU A 237 -23.14 -7.76 -10.59
CA GLU A 237 -22.76 -6.38 -10.89
C GLU A 237 -21.24 -6.29 -10.97
N SER A 238 -20.71 -5.86 -12.13
CA SER A 238 -19.28 -5.65 -12.31
C SER A 238 -18.85 -4.36 -11.62
N VAL A 239 -18.00 -4.48 -10.60
CA VAL A 239 -17.39 -3.36 -9.89
C VAL A 239 -15.93 -3.30 -10.27
N TYR A 240 -15.58 -2.29 -11.06
CA TYR A 240 -14.22 -2.06 -11.54
C TYR A 240 -13.50 -1.09 -10.61
N ASN A 241 -12.30 -1.46 -10.15
CA ASN A 241 -11.43 -0.62 -9.34
C ASN A 241 -10.47 0.18 -10.21
N GLU A 242 -10.60 1.51 -10.24
CA GLU A 242 -9.65 2.38 -10.96
C GLU A 242 -8.27 2.38 -10.27
N GLU A 243 -7.23 2.85 -10.96
CA GLU A 243 -5.93 3.04 -10.30
C GLU A 243 -5.95 4.24 -9.34
N PRO A 244 -5.16 4.18 -8.24
CA PRO A 244 -4.92 5.34 -7.40
C PRO A 244 -4.37 6.52 -8.20
N LYS A 245 -4.73 7.74 -7.81
CA LYS A 245 -4.22 8.98 -8.40
C LYS A 245 -3.34 9.70 -7.39
N ILE A 246 -2.11 9.99 -7.82
CA ILE A 246 -1.12 10.76 -7.05
C ILE A 246 -0.96 12.11 -7.75
N VAL A 247 -1.37 13.19 -7.06
CA VAL A 247 -1.24 14.55 -7.56
C VAL A 247 -0.16 15.25 -6.75
N ILE A 248 0.90 15.71 -7.42
CA ILE A 248 2.00 16.45 -6.82
C ILE A 248 1.89 17.90 -7.27
N ASP A 249 1.86 18.82 -6.31
CA ASP A 249 1.92 20.25 -6.58
C ASP A 249 3.35 20.65 -7.00
N GLU A 250 3.55 20.80 -8.31
CA GLU A 250 4.83 21.16 -8.92
C GLU A 250 5.34 22.55 -8.52
N SER A 251 4.47 23.43 -8.00
CA SER A 251 4.89 24.75 -7.50
C SER A 251 5.68 24.64 -6.18
N ILE A 252 5.53 23.54 -5.44
CA ILE A 252 6.24 23.29 -4.20
C ILE A 252 7.55 22.58 -4.54
N LYS A 253 8.66 23.31 -4.51
CA LYS A 253 10.00 22.72 -4.62
C LYS A 253 10.46 22.20 -3.26
N LEU A 254 11.16 21.07 -3.27
CA LEU A 254 11.83 20.51 -2.09
C LEU A 254 13.33 20.74 -2.23
N ASP A 255 13.79 21.90 -1.76
CA ASP A 255 15.20 22.22 -1.59
C ASP A 255 15.55 22.03 -0.11
N LEU A 256 16.20 20.92 0.21
CA LEU A 256 16.41 20.46 1.59
C LEU A 256 17.91 20.26 1.86
N VAL A 257 18.25 19.98 3.11
CA VAL A 257 19.62 19.67 3.53
C VAL A 257 19.75 18.17 3.72
N LYS A 258 20.79 17.56 3.16
CA LYS A 258 21.04 16.14 3.33
C LYS A 258 21.28 15.81 4.81
N GLY A 259 20.59 14.77 5.28
CA GLY A 259 20.61 14.27 6.65
C GLY A 259 19.46 14.78 7.51
N ASP A 260 18.79 15.86 7.12
CA ASP A 260 17.63 16.40 7.85
C ASP A 260 16.34 15.65 7.49
N GLU A 261 15.31 15.77 8.32
CA GLU A 261 14.02 15.14 8.06
C GLU A 261 13.44 15.61 6.71
N ILE A 262 12.93 14.65 5.93
CA ILE A 262 12.43 14.91 4.58
C ILE A 262 10.88 14.92 4.62
N PRO A 263 10.22 16.08 4.44
CA PRO A 263 8.76 16.17 4.41
C PRO A 263 8.21 15.71 3.06
N TYR A 264 8.38 14.43 2.73
CA TYR A 264 8.08 13.88 1.40
C TYR A 264 6.60 14.01 0.99
N MET A 265 5.65 13.99 1.94
CA MET A 265 4.23 14.17 1.64
C MET A 265 3.83 15.63 1.38
N ARG A 266 4.73 16.60 1.54
CA ARG A 266 4.39 18.03 1.37
C ARG A 266 4.01 18.32 -0.09
N GLY A 267 2.76 18.71 -0.31
CA GLY A 267 2.24 18.98 -1.66
C GLY A 267 1.77 17.74 -2.41
N VAL A 268 1.67 16.59 -1.75
CA VAL A 268 1.15 15.34 -2.34
C VAL A 268 -0.30 15.14 -1.93
N LYS A 269 -1.18 14.88 -2.90
CA LYS A 269 -2.58 14.48 -2.68
C LYS A 269 -2.82 13.11 -3.30
N LEU A 270 -3.50 12.26 -2.55
CA LEU A 270 -3.89 10.90 -2.96
C LEU A 270 -5.39 10.86 -3.15
N LEU A 271 -5.84 10.26 -4.25
CA LEU A 271 -7.26 10.07 -4.57
C LEU A 271 -7.47 8.65 -5.07
N ASP A 272 -8.63 8.10 -4.75
CA ASP A 272 -9.06 6.76 -5.15
C ASP A 272 -10.59 6.72 -5.24
N ASP A 273 -11.14 5.78 -6.00
CA ASP A 273 -12.58 5.63 -6.18
C ASP A 273 -13.24 4.72 -5.13
N HIS A 274 -12.47 3.84 -4.48
CA HIS A 274 -12.98 2.91 -3.47
C HIS A 274 -12.41 3.17 -2.07
N ASP A 275 -11.19 3.69 -1.99
CA ASP A 275 -10.44 3.79 -0.74
C ASP A 275 -10.20 5.22 -0.25
N LYS A 276 -10.08 5.36 1.07
CA LYS A 276 -9.50 6.56 1.68
C LYS A 276 -8.01 6.36 1.89
N LEU A 277 -7.21 6.74 0.90
CA LEU A 277 -5.76 6.58 0.94
C LEU A 277 -5.08 7.57 1.92
N THR A 278 -4.06 7.09 2.62
CA THR A 278 -3.27 7.86 3.59
C THR A 278 -1.76 7.67 3.36
N LYS A 279 -0.91 8.28 4.21
CA LYS A 279 0.55 8.11 4.14
C LYS A 279 0.98 6.64 4.28
N ASP A 280 0.19 5.81 4.96
CA ASP A 280 0.51 4.40 5.22
C ASP A 280 0.38 3.54 3.95
N ASN A 281 -0.35 4.02 2.94
CA ASN A 281 -0.46 3.38 1.62
C ASN A 281 0.71 3.74 0.69
N VAL A 282 1.63 4.61 1.12
CA VAL A 282 2.69 5.17 0.28
C VAL A 282 4.02 4.52 0.60
N GLU A 283 4.58 3.81 -0.39
CA GLU A 283 5.99 3.44 -0.37
C GLU A 283 6.80 4.51 -1.11
N VAL A 284 7.85 5.03 -0.46
CA VAL A 284 8.72 6.04 -1.06
C VAL A 284 10.14 5.50 -1.19
N THR A 285 10.72 5.68 -2.37
CA THR A 285 12.09 5.22 -2.67
C THR A 285 12.90 6.34 -3.31
N TRP A 286 14.09 6.58 -2.76
CA TRP A 286 15.12 7.43 -3.37
C TRP A 286 15.79 6.71 -4.52
N ASN A 287 15.92 7.41 -5.65
CA ASN A 287 16.73 7.02 -6.80
C ASN A 287 16.64 5.51 -7.08
N PRO A 288 15.48 4.98 -7.49
CA PRO A 288 15.22 3.54 -7.54
C PRO A 288 16.21 2.76 -8.41
N ASP A 289 16.85 3.41 -9.38
CA ASP A 289 17.87 2.80 -10.26
C ASP A 289 19.29 2.79 -9.65
N TYR A 290 19.47 3.39 -8.46
CA TYR A 290 20.76 3.52 -7.80
C TYR A 290 20.98 2.38 -6.80
N THR A 291 22.01 1.57 -7.03
CA THR A 291 22.36 0.40 -6.20
C THR A 291 23.58 0.63 -5.31
N GLY A 292 24.04 1.87 -5.17
CA GLY A 292 25.15 2.21 -4.28
C GLY A 292 24.77 2.09 -2.81
N ASN A 293 25.64 1.46 -2.03
CA ASN A 293 25.45 1.24 -0.60
C ASN A 293 26.10 2.38 0.20
N THR A 294 25.34 3.05 1.06
CA THR A 294 25.84 4.16 1.90
C THR A 294 24.94 4.32 3.13
N ASP A 295 25.59 4.36 4.30
CA ASP A 295 25.07 4.30 5.69
C ASP A 295 24.07 5.38 6.14
N ASP A 296 23.41 6.08 5.22
CA ASP A 296 22.47 7.16 5.51
C ASP A 296 21.08 6.80 4.99
N THR A 297 20.33 6.06 5.80
CA THR A 297 18.91 5.75 5.55
C THR A 297 18.05 6.85 6.15
N TYR A 298 16.98 7.22 5.45
CA TYR A 298 15.91 8.05 6.03
C TYR A 298 14.81 7.15 6.53
N GLU A 299 14.24 7.48 7.69
CA GLU A 299 13.08 6.78 8.18
C GLU A 299 11.94 6.88 7.15
N ASN A 300 11.26 5.76 6.87
CA ASN A 300 10.14 5.66 5.92
C ASN A 300 10.47 5.90 4.43
N ILE A 301 11.74 6.15 4.07
CA ILE A 301 12.15 6.26 2.66
C ILE A 301 13.27 5.26 2.36
N LYS A 302 13.00 4.33 1.45
CA LYS A 302 13.96 3.32 1.00
C LYS A 302 14.98 3.94 0.03
N GLY A 303 16.09 3.25 -0.20
CA GLY A 303 17.12 3.68 -1.16
C GLY A 303 18.06 4.75 -0.60
N TYR A 304 18.81 5.39 -1.50
CA TYR A 304 19.87 6.33 -1.13
C TYR A 304 19.69 7.72 -1.73
N ALA A 305 19.79 8.74 -0.88
CA ALA A 305 19.81 10.13 -1.31
C ALA A 305 21.25 10.64 -1.48
N LYS A 306 21.53 11.37 -2.56
CA LYS A 306 22.81 12.02 -2.83
C LYS A 306 22.71 13.53 -2.68
N VAL A 307 23.84 14.23 -2.56
CA VAL A 307 23.86 15.69 -2.72
C VAL A 307 23.52 16.05 -4.17
N GLY A 308 22.75 17.11 -4.35
CA GLY A 308 22.23 17.60 -5.62
C GLY A 308 20.86 17.04 -5.94
N GLU A 309 20.58 16.87 -7.23
CA GLU A 309 19.28 16.42 -7.73
C GLU A 309 19.05 14.93 -7.47
N ASN A 310 17.89 14.62 -6.91
CA ASN A 310 17.42 13.27 -6.61
C ASN A 310 16.02 13.05 -7.15
N ILE A 311 15.69 11.79 -7.41
CA ILE A 311 14.35 11.34 -7.73
C ILE A 311 13.75 10.67 -6.51
N LEU A 312 12.56 11.11 -6.13
CA LEU A 312 11.73 10.49 -5.11
C LEU A 312 10.56 9.80 -5.80
N GLN A 313 10.54 8.47 -5.79
CA GLN A 313 9.49 7.66 -6.39
C GLN A 313 8.44 7.30 -5.34
N TYR A 314 7.20 7.68 -5.60
CA TYR A 314 6.04 7.33 -4.81
C TYR A 314 5.34 6.16 -5.47
N LYS A 315 5.13 5.08 -4.72
CA LYS A 315 4.26 3.98 -5.10
C LYS A 315 3.12 3.91 -4.11
N VAL A 316 1.90 4.13 -4.60
CA VAL A 316 0.68 4.09 -3.79
C VAL A 316 -0.11 2.87 -4.17
N THR A 317 -0.54 2.07 -3.21
CA THR A 317 -1.31 0.84 -3.43
C THR A 317 -2.63 0.89 -2.66
N ASP A 318 -3.72 0.57 -3.34
CA ASP A 318 -5.07 0.50 -2.77
C ASP A 318 -5.34 -0.84 -2.06
N SER A 319 -6.53 -0.98 -1.47
CA SER A 319 -6.94 -2.19 -0.74
C SER A 319 -7.19 -3.40 -1.65
N TRP A 320 -7.37 -3.18 -2.96
CA TRP A 320 -7.52 -4.23 -3.96
C TRP A 320 -6.18 -4.64 -4.59
N GLY A 321 -5.08 -3.99 -4.17
CA GLY A 321 -3.72 -4.30 -4.58
C GLY A 321 -3.28 -3.61 -5.88
N ARG A 322 -4.08 -2.71 -6.45
CA ARG A 322 -3.69 -1.94 -7.63
C ARG A 322 -2.85 -0.75 -7.20
N SER A 323 -1.79 -0.48 -7.96
CA SER A 323 -0.79 0.54 -7.60
C SER A 323 -0.59 1.58 -8.68
N LYS A 324 -0.23 2.80 -8.25
CA LYS A 324 0.27 3.87 -9.12
C LYS A 324 1.66 4.29 -8.70
N ILE A 325 2.50 4.60 -9.69
CA ILE A 325 3.85 5.14 -9.47
C ILE A 325 3.95 6.54 -10.09
N VAL A 326 4.47 7.49 -9.30
CA VAL A 326 4.79 8.86 -9.74
C VAL A 326 6.13 9.27 -9.14
N ASN A 327 6.93 10.03 -9.91
CA ASN A 327 8.22 10.53 -9.49
C ASN A 327 8.18 12.03 -9.21
N ARG A 328 9.00 12.50 -8.26
CA ARG A 328 9.24 13.92 -8.00
C ARG A 328 10.72 14.21 -7.87
N THR A 329 11.17 15.33 -8.41
CA THR A 329 12.55 15.80 -8.22
C THR A 329 12.69 16.52 -6.88
N VAL A 330 13.76 16.20 -6.14
CA VAL A 330 14.14 16.83 -4.87
C VAL A 330 15.61 17.18 -4.93
N ASN A 331 15.98 18.37 -4.48
CA ASN A 331 17.37 18.82 -4.47
C ASN A 331 17.89 18.87 -3.03
N LEU A 332 19.01 18.19 -2.77
CA LEU A 332 19.63 18.13 -1.46
C LEU A 332 20.94 18.91 -1.45
N THR A 333 21.02 19.89 -0.58
CA THR A 333 22.27 20.59 -0.26
C THR A 333 23.09 19.77 0.72
N ASN A 334 24.41 19.99 0.70
CA ASN A 334 25.35 19.26 1.54
C ASN A 334 25.23 19.67 3.02
N GLY A 335 24.99 18.69 3.90
CA GLY A 335 24.73 18.93 5.32
C GLY A 335 25.91 19.51 6.08
N ILE A 336 27.15 19.16 5.71
CA ILE A 336 28.36 19.64 6.41
C ILE A 336 28.54 21.16 6.30
N LEU A 337 27.98 21.79 5.27
CA LEU A 337 28.12 23.23 5.04
C LEU A 337 27.37 24.05 6.10
N ASN A 338 26.41 23.43 6.77
CA ASN A 338 25.67 24.04 7.88
C ASN A 338 26.38 23.82 9.22
N ASN A 339 27.42 22.98 9.26
CA ASN A 339 28.17 22.75 10.49
C ASN A 339 29.25 23.83 10.70
N THR A 340 29.47 24.20 11.96
CA THR A 340 30.65 24.97 12.39
C THR A 340 31.11 24.45 13.75
N ILE A 341 32.43 24.41 13.96
CA ILE A 341 33.02 23.91 15.21
C ILE A 341 33.68 25.07 15.92
N HIS A 342 33.40 25.23 17.20
CA HIS A 342 33.75 26.41 17.99
C HIS A 342 34.53 26.01 19.24
N PHE A 343 35.64 26.70 19.48
CA PHE A 343 36.44 26.61 20.69
C PHE A 343 36.47 28.00 21.33
N ASP A 344 35.84 28.15 22.48
CA ASP A 344 35.84 29.41 23.20
C ASP A 344 37.20 29.67 23.86
N GLY A 345 37.61 30.94 23.86
CA GLY A 345 38.79 31.40 24.57
C GLY A 345 38.51 31.66 26.04
N ASN A 346 39.47 32.27 26.72
CA ASN A 346 39.37 32.66 28.11
C ASN A 346 38.26 33.70 28.32
N SER A 347 38.25 34.73 27.47
CA SER A 347 37.44 35.94 27.66
C SER A 347 36.40 36.14 26.56
N ARG A 348 36.59 35.53 25.39
CA ARG A 348 35.72 35.69 24.21
C ARG A 348 35.31 34.33 23.64
N PRO A 349 34.08 34.21 23.10
CA PRO A 349 33.73 33.04 22.33
C PRO A 349 34.55 32.96 21.04
N ASP A 350 34.57 31.77 20.43
CA ASP A 350 35.12 31.55 19.09
C ASP A 350 36.61 31.97 18.95
N ALA A 351 37.45 31.64 19.95
CA ALA A 351 38.90 31.82 19.82
C ALA A 351 39.44 31.06 18.61
N ILE A 352 38.86 29.89 18.33
CA ILE A 352 38.99 29.17 17.06
C ILE A 352 37.59 28.79 16.59
N LYS A 353 37.28 29.11 15.33
CA LYS A 353 36.07 28.68 14.64
C LYS A 353 36.41 28.00 13.33
N MET A 354 36.00 26.74 13.17
CA MET A 354 36.12 25.97 11.93
C MET A 354 34.85 26.15 11.09
N ASN A 355 35.02 26.50 9.82
CA ASN A 355 33.94 26.62 8.84
C ASN A 355 34.18 25.67 7.67
N PHE A 356 33.09 25.18 7.07
CA PHE A 356 33.14 24.25 5.95
C PHE A 356 32.50 24.88 4.70
N THR A 357 33.14 24.71 3.55
CA THR A 357 32.64 25.14 2.24
C THR A 357 32.78 23.99 1.24
N ALA A 358 31.85 23.87 0.30
CA ALA A 358 31.91 22.81 -0.69
C ALA A 358 33.08 23.01 -1.67
N THR A 359 33.68 21.91 -2.11
CA THR A 359 34.60 21.87 -3.24
C THR A 359 34.16 20.82 -4.26
N GLU A 360 34.83 20.76 -5.40
CA GLU A 360 34.59 19.74 -6.42
C GLU A 360 34.96 18.34 -5.91
N ASN A 361 34.39 17.29 -6.52
CA ASN A 361 34.78 15.89 -6.33
C ASN A 361 34.57 15.29 -4.92
N ASN A 362 33.42 15.53 -4.28
CA ASN A 362 33.10 14.92 -2.96
C ASN A 362 34.08 15.31 -1.84
N LYS A 363 34.59 16.53 -1.89
CA LYS A 363 35.48 17.08 -0.88
C LYS A 363 34.85 18.30 -0.22
N VAL A 364 35.36 18.60 0.96
CA VAL A 364 34.93 19.74 1.79
C VAL A 364 36.17 20.52 2.15
N HIS A 365 36.10 21.83 1.98
CA HIS A 365 37.18 22.72 2.33
C HIS A 365 36.92 23.34 3.69
N MET A 366 37.88 23.21 4.61
CA MET A 366 37.81 23.72 5.96
C MET A 366 38.71 24.95 6.13
N THR A 367 38.16 25.99 6.73
CA THR A 367 38.88 27.23 7.08
C THR A 367 38.77 27.54 8.56
N LEU A 368 39.80 28.21 9.10
CA LEU A 368 39.81 28.71 10.48
C LEU A 368 39.63 30.23 10.54
N ASN A 369 38.67 30.66 11.34
CA ASN A 369 38.62 32.02 11.87
C ASN A 369 39.17 32.00 13.30
N THR A 370 40.11 32.88 13.60
CA THR A 370 40.84 32.87 14.88
C THR A 370 40.90 34.27 15.48
N THR A 371 40.90 34.36 16.82
CA THR A 371 41.12 35.62 17.55
C THR A 371 42.48 35.62 18.27
N ASP A 372 42.83 36.74 18.91
CA ASP A 372 44.05 36.88 19.73
C ASP A 372 43.84 36.47 21.21
N ASP A 373 42.66 35.92 21.57
CA ASP A 373 42.36 35.49 22.94
C ASP A 373 43.12 34.21 23.30
N THR A 374 43.44 34.03 24.58
CA THR A 374 44.08 32.78 25.06
C THR A 374 43.04 31.67 25.20
N MET A 375 43.44 30.40 25.16
CA MET A 375 42.50 29.28 25.37
C MET A 375 41.94 29.28 26.81
N TRP A 376 42.78 29.66 27.78
CA TRP A 376 42.47 29.76 29.20
C TRP A 376 43.32 30.83 29.89
N GLY A 377 42.91 31.26 31.08
CA GLY A 377 43.61 32.30 31.86
C GLY A 377 44.86 31.80 32.59
N MET A 378 45.16 30.50 32.54
CA MET A 378 46.29 29.87 33.23
C MET A 378 46.96 28.83 32.34
N HIS A 379 48.22 28.49 32.64
CA HIS A 379 48.93 27.42 31.96
C HIS A 379 48.29 26.06 32.30
N ARG A 380 47.75 25.39 31.28
CA ARG A 380 47.25 24.02 31.35
C ARG A 380 47.64 23.34 30.05
N GLU A 381 48.45 22.28 30.14
CA GLU A 381 48.92 21.57 28.95
C GLU A 381 47.75 20.94 28.20
N ASN A 382 47.78 21.01 26.87
CA ASN A 382 46.75 20.42 25.99
C ASN A 382 45.31 20.79 26.41
N TYR A 383 45.10 22.04 26.78
CA TYR A 383 43.78 22.59 27.10
C TYR A 383 42.78 22.31 25.97
N TYR A 384 43.20 22.43 24.71
CA TYR A 384 42.51 21.80 23.59
C TYR A 384 43.45 20.86 22.85
N THR A 385 42.91 19.73 22.38
CA THR A 385 43.59 18.89 21.38
C THR A 385 42.72 18.77 20.15
N ILE A 386 43.31 18.97 18.98
CA ILE A 386 42.67 18.76 17.68
C ILE A 386 43.45 17.66 16.95
N LYS A 387 42.80 16.52 16.72
CA LYS A 387 43.33 15.47 15.85
C LYS A 387 42.46 15.32 14.62
N ILE A 388 43.10 15.20 13.46
CA ILE A 388 42.44 15.03 12.16
C ILE A 388 43.03 13.79 11.50
N TYR A 389 42.18 12.82 11.16
CA TYR A 389 42.55 11.57 10.51
C TYR A 389 42.01 11.59 9.08
N ASN A 390 42.81 11.14 8.11
CA ASN A 390 42.27 10.85 6.79
C ASN A 390 41.30 9.65 6.86
N PRO A 391 40.41 9.49 5.88
CA PRO A 391 39.50 8.34 5.84
C PRO A 391 40.24 7.01 6.00
N ASN A 392 39.71 6.14 6.87
CA ASN A 392 40.22 4.78 7.12
C ASN A 392 41.67 4.71 7.67
N GLN A 393 42.22 5.81 8.18
CA GLN A 393 43.55 5.83 8.81
C GLN A 393 43.47 5.87 10.33
N THR A 394 44.35 5.12 10.98
CA THR A 394 44.46 5.08 12.45
C THR A 394 45.44 6.11 13.00
N GLN A 395 46.34 6.64 12.17
CA GLN A 395 47.27 7.71 12.55
C GLN A 395 46.72 9.07 12.14
N PRO A 396 46.80 10.09 13.02
CA PRO A 396 46.32 11.42 12.69
C PRO A 396 47.26 12.08 11.67
N ARG A 397 46.68 12.66 10.61
CA ARG A 397 47.36 13.58 9.69
C ARG A 397 47.83 14.84 10.42
N PHE A 398 47.02 15.33 11.35
CA PHE A 398 47.35 16.45 12.22
C PHE A 398 47.03 16.09 13.67
N ASN A 399 47.95 16.39 14.59
CA ASN A 399 47.78 16.24 16.03
C ASN A 399 48.30 17.50 16.71
N ILE A 400 47.39 18.38 17.11
CA ILE A 400 47.70 19.74 17.56
C ILE A 400 47.24 19.87 19.01
N GLY A 401 48.19 20.06 19.92
CA GLY A 401 47.95 20.42 21.32
C GLY A 401 48.07 21.93 21.53
N LEU A 402 47.04 22.52 22.15
CA LEU A 402 46.96 23.93 22.49
C LEU A 402 46.92 24.07 24.01
N ASP A 403 47.93 24.72 24.57
CA ASP A 403 48.04 24.96 26.01
C ASP A 403 47.16 26.14 26.41
N GLY A 404 46.78 26.24 27.69
CA GLY A 404 45.89 27.29 28.17
C GLY A 404 46.34 28.71 27.79
N MET A 405 47.65 28.98 27.83
CA MET A 405 48.22 30.29 27.46
C MET A 405 48.42 30.50 25.96
N ASP A 406 48.22 29.48 25.11
CA ASP A 406 48.26 29.66 23.66
C ASP A 406 47.11 30.56 23.22
N ARG A 407 47.37 31.37 22.19
CA ARG A 407 46.36 32.26 21.57
C ARG A 407 45.68 31.60 20.39
N GLY A 408 44.43 31.99 20.12
CA GLY A 408 43.65 31.52 18.96
C GLY A 408 44.38 31.63 17.63
N ASN A 409 45.21 32.65 17.45
CA ASN A 409 45.99 32.90 16.24
C ASN A 409 47.39 32.23 16.23
N THR A 410 47.67 31.30 17.16
CA THR A 410 48.97 30.64 17.30
C THR A 410 49.47 29.99 16.00
N PRO A 411 50.80 30.02 15.73
CA PRO A 411 51.39 29.32 14.58
C PRO A 411 51.17 27.80 14.59
N LYS A 412 50.88 27.19 15.75
CA LYS A 412 50.57 25.75 15.87
C LYS A 412 49.40 25.33 14.95
N LEU A 413 48.51 26.25 14.59
CA LEU A 413 47.35 26.00 13.73
C LEU A 413 47.61 26.20 12.23
N ASN A 414 48.79 26.69 11.82
CA ASN A 414 49.05 27.05 10.43
C ASN A 414 48.84 25.90 9.44
N GLY A 415 49.10 24.65 9.85
CA GLY A 415 48.89 23.45 9.03
C GLY A 415 47.42 23.13 8.73
N ILE A 416 46.47 23.67 9.49
CA ILE A 416 45.04 23.39 9.36
C ILE A 416 44.19 24.64 9.09
N ARG A 417 44.81 25.82 8.92
CA ARG A 417 44.10 27.08 8.65
C ARG A 417 43.24 27.05 7.40
N ASN A 418 43.70 26.30 6.40
CA ASN A 418 43.06 26.18 5.11
C ASN A 418 43.38 24.82 4.48
N ILE A 419 42.47 23.86 4.61
CA ILE A 419 42.71 22.48 4.17
C ILE A 419 41.50 21.88 3.46
N GLU A 420 41.79 21.01 2.50
CA GLU A 420 40.78 20.15 1.87
C GLU A 420 40.66 18.83 2.63
N LEU A 421 39.42 18.40 2.83
CA LEU A 421 39.01 17.19 3.54
C LEU A 421 38.22 16.29 2.59
N GLU A 422 38.43 14.99 2.72
CA GLU A 422 37.62 13.98 2.05
C GLU A 422 36.47 13.54 2.97
N TYR A 423 35.32 13.15 2.42
CA TYR A 423 34.31 12.49 3.24
C TYR A 423 34.89 11.24 3.87
N GLY A 424 34.59 11.05 5.16
CA GLY A 424 35.21 10.05 5.99
C GLY A 424 36.41 10.53 6.80
N THR A 425 36.89 11.76 6.61
CA THR A 425 37.81 12.40 7.56
C THR A 425 37.21 12.36 8.96
N ILE A 426 38.04 12.02 9.95
CA ILE A 426 37.62 11.94 11.35
C ILE A 426 38.29 13.05 12.14
N PHE A 427 37.50 13.77 12.92
CA PHE A 427 37.96 14.66 13.97
C PHE A 427 37.88 13.99 15.33
N GLU A 428 38.90 14.17 16.14
CA GLU A 428 38.90 13.84 17.57
C GLU A 428 39.35 15.08 18.33
N PHE A 429 38.52 15.51 19.28
CA PHE A 429 38.71 16.76 20.01
C PHE A 429 38.75 16.46 21.50
N THR A 430 39.64 17.13 22.23
CA THR A 430 39.57 17.20 23.70
C THR A 430 39.49 18.64 24.13
N ALA A 431 38.78 18.92 25.22
CA ALA A 431 38.68 20.24 25.82
C ALA A 431 38.89 20.19 27.33
N GLY A 432 39.63 21.14 27.86
CA GLY A 432 39.87 21.29 29.29
C GLY A 432 38.60 21.67 30.05
N HIS A 433 37.71 22.41 29.39
CA HIS A 433 36.32 22.66 29.82
C HIS A 433 35.37 22.31 28.66
N PRO A 434 34.62 21.21 28.76
CA PRO A 434 33.75 20.73 27.69
C PRO A 434 32.68 21.73 27.24
N SER A 435 32.13 22.53 28.16
CA SER A 435 31.15 23.59 27.84
C SER A 435 31.68 24.68 26.91
N LYS A 436 33.01 24.81 26.76
CA LYS A 436 33.67 25.75 25.85
C LYS A 436 33.90 25.20 24.44
N PHE A 437 33.61 23.92 24.21
CA PHE A 437 33.59 23.31 22.88
C PHE A 437 32.16 23.18 22.39
N LYS A 438 31.86 23.69 21.19
CA LYS A 438 30.52 23.67 20.60
C LYS A 438 30.57 23.21 19.15
N ILE A 439 29.52 22.53 18.73
CA ILE A 439 29.27 22.25 17.31
C ILE A 439 27.91 22.83 16.99
N LYS A 440 27.87 23.79 16.06
CA LYS A 440 26.61 24.30 15.51
C LYS A 440 26.27 23.55 14.24
N GLY A 441 24.97 23.48 13.94
CA GLY A 441 24.41 22.61 12.91
C GLY A 441 24.20 21.18 13.42
N SER A 442 23.37 20.41 12.73
CA SER A 442 23.00 19.06 13.14
C SER A 442 24.21 18.12 13.20
N VAL A 443 24.32 17.33 14.28
CA VAL A 443 25.30 16.25 14.41
C VAL A 443 24.55 14.92 14.37
N ARG A 444 24.87 14.09 13.37
CA ARG A 444 24.19 12.81 13.13
C ARG A 444 24.62 11.78 14.16
N ASN A 445 23.67 10.97 14.62
CA ASN A 445 23.90 9.93 15.64
C ASN A 445 24.48 10.49 16.95
N ALA A 446 24.15 11.75 17.30
CA ALA A 446 24.63 12.39 18.52
C ALA A 446 23.87 11.87 19.77
N ARG A 447 24.56 11.83 20.91
CA ARG A 447 23.98 11.52 22.23
C ARG A 447 23.50 12.76 22.99
N GLU A 448 23.86 13.95 22.51
CA GLU A 448 23.47 15.23 23.06
C GLU A 448 23.45 16.29 21.95
N GLU A 449 22.88 17.45 22.27
CA GLU A 449 22.99 18.64 21.43
C GLU A 449 24.28 19.40 21.78
N TYR A 450 25.12 19.67 20.79
CA TYR A 450 26.42 20.34 21.00
C TYR A 450 26.38 21.87 20.81
N PHE A 451 25.21 22.43 20.52
CA PHE A 451 25.07 23.83 20.08
C PHE A 451 25.47 24.84 21.17
N ASP A 452 25.21 24.52 22.44
CA ASP A 452 25.47 25.39 23.59
C ASP A 452 26.67 24.95 24.43
N GLY A 453 27.28 23.81 24.12
CA GLY A 453 28.44 23.25 24.81
C GLY A 453 28.31 21.74 24.94
N VAL A 454 29.42 21.04 25.13
CA VAL A 454 29.36 19.64 25.56
C VAL A 454 28.92 19.62 27.01
N GLN A 455 27.78 18.98 27.29
CA GLN A 455 27.21 18.81 28.62
C GLN A 455 27.76 17.54 29.29
N ASN A 456 28.08 16.51 28.50
CA ASN A 456 28.72 15.30 29.00
C ASN A 456 30.21 15.25 28.60
N PRO A 457 31.16 15.56 29.51
CA PRO A 457 32.60 15.45 29.27
C PRO A 457 33.07 14.11 28.67
N GLU A 458 32.37 13.00 28.94
CA GLU A 458 32.70 11.69 28.34
C GLU A 458 32.66 11.72 26.82
N ASN A 459 31.75 12.50 26.26
CA ASN A 459 31.54 12.59 24.83
C ASN A 459 32.82 13.07 24.12
N LEU A 460 33.57 14.01 24.71
CA LEU A 460 34.85 14.45 24.12
C LEU A 460 35.97 13.41 24.21
N THR A 461 35.85 12.43 25.11
CA THR A 461 36.88 11.37 25.26
C THR A 461 36.51 10.08 24.52
N SER A 462 35.23 9.86 24.23
CA SER A 462 34.70 8.62 23.66
C SER A 462 34.17 8.78 22.23
N ILE A 463 33.97 10.01 21.75
CA ILE A 463 33.40 10.30 20.43
C ILE A 463 34.45 10.87 19.50
N LYS A 464 34.38 10.40 18.25
CA LYS A 464 35.01 11.04 17.11
C LYS A 464 33.94 11.53 16.14
N PHE A 465 34.20 12.62 15.44
CA PHE A 465 33.25 13.20 14.49
C PHE A 465 33.72 12.94 13.07
N LYS A 466 32.99 12.12 12.32
CA LYS A 466 33.25 11.85 10.91
C LYS A 466 32.58 12.90 10.03
N VAL A 467 33.31 13.43 9.07
CA VAL A 467 32.78 14.32 8.04
C VAL A 467 32.01 13.49 7.02
N THR A 468 30.72 13.75 6.84
CA THR A 468 29.88 13.16 5.80
C THR A 468 29.19 14.25 4.99
N ASP A 469 28.59 13.88 3.87
CA ASP A 469 27.78 14.80 3.06
C ASP A 469 26.40 15.08 3.66
N SER A 470 26.03 14.35 4.72
CA SER A 470 24.86 14.59 5.57
C SER A 470 25.19 15.47 6.80
N GLY A 471 26.47 15.80 7.03
CA GLY A 471 26.93 16.58 8.18
C GLY A 471 28.05 15.91 8.97
N LEU A 472 28.30 16.38 10.20
CA LEU A 472 29.17 15.66 11.14
C LEU A 472 28.42 14.46 11.74
N LYS A 473 29.03 13.28 11.74
CA LYS A 473 28.46 12.05 12.34
C LYS A 473 29.30 11.60 13.53
N SER A 474 28.68 11.44 14.69
CA SER A 474 29.34 10.90 15.89
C SER A 474 29.63 9.40 15.72
N ILE A 475 30.87 9.02 16.00
CA ILE A 475 31.39 7.65 16.08
C ILE A 475 31.86 7.41 17.50
N TYR A 476 31.31 6.38 18.13
CA TYR A 476 31.64 6.01 19.50
C TYR A 476 32.75 4.98 19.51
N THR A 477 33.73 5.15 20.41
CA THR A 477 34.79 4.17 20.65
C THR A 477 34.35 3.11 21.67
N ASP A 478 34.89 1.89 21.56
CA ASP A 478 34.43 0.67 22.26
C ASP A 478 34.43 0.72 23.80
N ALA A 479 34.96 1.78 24.44
CA ALA A 479 34.89 1.94 25.90
C ALA A 479 33.44 2.09 26.43
N ASP A 480 32.47 2.40 25.56
CA ASP A 480 31.04 2.40 25.86
C ASP A 480 30.29 1.16 25.35
N ASN A 481 30.93 0.28 24.58
CA ASN A 481 30.45 -1.10 24.36
C ASN A 481 30.84 -1.98 25.57
N GLY A 482 30.71 -1.43 26.78
CA GLY A 482 30.92 -2.19 28.00
C GLY A 482 30.04 -3.43 27.95
N ASN A 483 30.58 -4.56 28.41
CA ASN A 483 29.89 -5.84 28.66
C ASN A 483 28.59 -5.63 29.46
N LEU A 484 27.54 -5.17 28.78
CA LEU A 484 26.21 -4.96 29.31
C LEU A 484 25.37 -6.13 28.84
N ASN A 485 24.86 -6.90 29.79
CA ASN A 485 23.80 -7.84 29.49
C ASN A 485 22.54 -7.05 29.12
N ALA A 486 21.61 -7.66 28.39
CA ALA A 486 20.40 -7.01 27.88
C ALA A 486 19.53 -6.29 28.95
N ASN A 487 19.75 -6.60 30.23
CA ASN A 487 19.06 -6.03 31.38
C ASN A 487 19.86 -4.98 32.16
N GLU A 488 21.10 -4.65 31.77
CA GLU A 488 21.93 -3.70 32.53
C GLU A 488 21.95 -2.32 31.88
N ASN A 489 21.79 -1.27 32.69
CA ASN A 489 21.87 0.13 32.27
C ASN A 489 23.12 0.78 32.87
N ILE A 490 23.75 1.71 32.16
CA ILE A 490 24.80 2.56 32.71
C ILE A 490 24.22 3.95 32.97
N ILE A 491 24.43 4.47 34.19
CA ILE A 491 24.17 5.85 34.55
C ILE A 491 25.51 6.53 34.79
N SER A 492 25.85 7.56 34.01
CA SER A 492 27.04 8.40 34.24
C SER A 492 26.62 9.70 34.91
N LEU A 493 27.24 10.05 36.04
CA LEU A 493 27.17 11.38 36.65
C LEU A 493 28.48 12.11 36.37
N VAL A 494 28.42 13.32 35.81
CA VAL A 494 29.62 14.09 35.50
C VAL A 494 29.53 15.49 36.11
N ALA A 495 30.59 15.89 36.82
CA ALA A 495 30.80 17.27 37.26
C ALA A 495 31.59 18.06 36.20
N ASP A 496 31.48 19.39 36.22
CA ASP A 496 32.06 20.31 35.21
C ASP A 496 33.58 20.15 34.97
N GLU A 497 34.33 19.48 35.87
CA GLU A 497 35.80 19.44 35.85
C GLU A 497 36.45 18.04 35.90
N ASN A 498 35.87 17.04 35.21
CA ASN A 498 36.42 15.67 35.00
C ASN A 498 36.42 14.72 36.21
N ILE A 499 35.47 13.78 36.19
CA ILE A 499 35.62 12.33 35.99
C ILE A 499 34.18 11.79 36.12
N PRO A 500 33.67 11.07 35.12
CA PRO A 500 32.35 10.48 35.19
C PRO A 500 32.33 9.37 36.25
N ILE A 501 31.38 9.43 37.18
CA ILE A 501 31.08 8.26 38.02
C ILE A 501 30.05 7.44 37.23
N LYS A 502 30.46 6.27 36.74
CA LYS A 502 29.57 5.31 36.09
C LYS A 502 28.96 4.39 37.14
N PHE A 503 27.65 4.16 37.05
CA PHE A 503 26.94 3.15 37.81
C PHE A 503 26.37 2.14 36.84
N LYS A 504 26.65 0.86 37.03
CA LYS A 504 25.95 -0.22 36.35
C LYS A 504 24.75 -0.62 37.19
N VAL A 505 23.55 -0.41 36.65
CA VAL A 505 22.29 -0.72 37.31
C VAL A 505 21.63 -1.90 36.62
N ASP A 506 21.41 -2.97 37.37
CA ASP A 506 20.56 -4.09 36.95
C ASP A 506 19.21 -3.97 37.68
N PRO A 507 18.12 -3.56 36.99
CA PRO A 507 16.81 -3.39 37.59
C PRO A 507 16.16 -4.74 37.94
N ILE A 508 16.60 -5.85 37.33
CA ILE A 508 16.10 -7.20 37.63
C ILE A 508 16.71 -7.70 38.94
N THR A 509 18.03 -7.58 39.09
CA THR A 509 18.71 -8.02 40.32
C THR A 509 18.75 -6.96 41.42
N ARG A 510 18.32 -5.72 41.12
CA ARG A 510 18.36 -4.54 41.99
C ARG A 510 19.75 -4.23 42.53
N ARG A 511 20.78 -4.50 41.73
CA ARG A 511 22.18 -4.24 42.07
C ARG A 511 22.68 -2.99 41.36
N ILE A 512 23.43 -2.18 42.12
CA ILE A 512 24.19 -1.06 41.61
C ILE A 512 25.66 -1.41 41.81
N ASN A 513 26.41 -1.55 40.72
CA ASN A 513 27.86 -1.68 40.76
C ASN A 513 28.48 -0.35 40.33
N ILE A 514 29.46 0.13 41.10
CA ILE A 514 30.21 1.37 40.81
C ILE A 514 31.50 0.99 40.12
#